data_AF-A0A662J591-F1
#
_entry.id   AF-A0A662J591-F1
#
_cell.length_a   1.000
_cell.length_b   1.000
_cell.length_c   1.000
_cell.angle_alpha   90.00
_cell.angle_beta   90.00
_cell.angle_gamma   90.00
#
_symmetry.space_group_name_H-M   'P 1'
#
loop_
_entity.id
_entity.type
_entity.pdbx_description
1 polymer ?
#
loop_
_entity_poly.entity_id
_entity_poly.type
_entity_poly.pdbx_seq_one_letter_code
_entity_poly.pdbx_strand_id
1 'polypeptide(L)'
;PYVVMNLILSMTGAIYGYTGLAFLGLMPMSSDNWGVQIFAAIRAGGALYSDRAIIALWSPIIVIVLIQYALINLARVMEEVFNPQLRLSILGEEE
;
A
#
# COMPACT_ATOMS: atom_id res chain seq x y z
N PRO A 1 -15.49 9.97 -11.09
CA PRO A 1 -14.75 10.23 -9.83
C PRO A 1 -15.04 9.22 -8.70
N TYR A 2 -16.27 9.13 -8.19
CA TYR A 2 -16.61 8.34 -6.99
C TYR A 2 -16.28 6.84 -7.11
N VAL A 3 -16.55 6.20 -8.25
CA VAL A 3 -16.26 4.76 -8.45
C VAL A 3 -14.75 4.48 -8.34
N VAL A 4 -13.92 5.30 -8.98
CA VAL A 4 -12.45 5.14 -8.98
C VAL A 4 -11.88 5.36 -7.58
N MET A 5 -12.39 6.37 -6.86
CA MET A 5 -11.97 6.62 -5.48
C MET A 5 -12.31 5.47 -4.55
N ASN A 6 -13.56 4.96 -4.62
CA ASN A 6 -13.94 3.80 -3.82
C ASN A 6 -13.14 2.55 -4.21
N LEU A 7 -12.83 2.36 -5.49
CA LEU A 7 -11.99 1.25 -5.93
C LEU A 7 -10.61 1.32 -5.27
N ILE A 8 -9.96 2.49 -5.30
CA ILE A 8 -8.61 2.66 -4.73
C ILE A 8 -8.60 2.52 -3.21
N LEU A 9 -9.60 3.07 -2.52
CA LEU A 9 -9.77 2.87 -1.08
C LEU A 9 -9.99 1.39 -0.76
N SER A 10 -10.82 0.69 -1.55
CA SER A 10 -11.07 -0.74 -1.39
C SER A 10 -9.81 -1.57 -1.62
N MET A 11 -9.02 -1.24 -2.65
CA MET A 11 -7.73 -1.89 -2.92
C MET A 11 -6.74 -1.69 -1.78
N THR A 12 -6.67 -0.46 -1.24
CA THR A 12 -5.82 -0.14 -0.08
C THR A 12 -6.24 -0.98 1.14
N GLY A 13 -7.53 -1.02 1.42
CA GLY A 13 -8.09 -1.87 2.49
C GLY A 13 -7.82 -3.36 2.27
N ALA A 14 -7.92 -3.85 1.04
CA ALA A 14 -7.62 -5.23 0.69
C ALA A 14 -6.14 -5.59 0.90
N ILE A 15 -5.21 -4.69 0.56
CA ILE A 15 -3.77 -4.89 0.81
C ILE A 15 -3.49 -4.99 2.32
N TYR A 16 -4.06 -4.09 3.12
CA TYR A 16 -3.94 -4.16 4.58
C TYR A 16 -4.55 -5.44 5.15
N GLY A 17 -5.76 -5.78 4.73
CA GLY A 17 -6.45 -6.99 5.18
C GLY A 17 -5.67 -8.26 4.83
N TYR A 18 -5.27 -8.42 3.57
CA TYR A 18 -4.54 -9.58 3.09
C TYR A 18 -3.18 -9.75 3.79
N THR A 19 -2.41 -8.66 3.90
CA THR A 19 -1.10 -8.67 4.59
C THR A 19 -1.26 -8.91 6.09
N GLY A 20 -2.26 -8.29 6.72
CA GLY A 20 -2.53 -8.43 8.15
C GLY A 20 -2.99 -9.85 8.51
N LEU A 21 -3.89 -10.44 7.73
CA LEU A 21 -4.32 -11.83 7.93
C LEU A 21 -3.14 -12.81 7.82
N ALA A 22 -2.28 -12.62 6.82
CA ALA A 22 -1.05 -13.40 6.66
C ALA A 22 -0.10 -13.24 7.85
N PHE A 23 0.14 -12.01 8.28
CA PHE A 23 0.99 -11.73 9.44
C PHE A 23 0.46 -12.39 10.72
N LEU A 24 -0.87 -12.42 10.90
CA LEU A 24 -1.53 -13.08 12.03
C LEU A 24 -1.59 -14.60 11.91
N GLY A 25 -1.19 -15.19 10.77
CA GLY A 25 -1.25 -16.63 10.53
C GLY A 25 -2.66 -17.16 10.28
N LEU A 26 -3.59 -16.30 9.85
CA LEU A 26 -4.99 -16.66 9.57
C LEU A 26 -5.22 -17.16 8.13
N MET A 27 -4.16 -17.33 7.35
CA MET A 27 -4.18 -17.87 6.00
C MET A 27 -2.95 -18.76 5.75
N PRO A 28 -2.90 -19.55 4.65
CA PRO A 28 -1.78 -20.44 4.37
C PRO A 28 -0.44 -19.69 4.34
N MET A 29 0.54 -20.21 5.09
CA MET A 29 1.88 -19.63 5.23
C MET A 29 2.75 -19.95 4.01
N SER A 30 2.47 -19.31 2.87
CA SER A 30 3.34 -19.34 1.69
C SER A 30 4.39 -18.22 1.74
N SER A 31 5.60 -18.51 1.26
CA SER A 31 6.68 -17.53 1.13
C SER A 31 6.36 -16.39 0.17
N ASP A 32 5.37 -16.57 -0.71
CA ASP A 32 4.99 -15.58 -1.73
C ASP A 32 4.15 -14.45 -1.15
N ASN A 33 3.69 -14.58 0.10
CA ASN A 33 2.90 -13.57 0.79
C ASN A 33 3.80 -12.66 1.65
N TRP A 34 3.77 -11.36 1.38
CA TRP A 34 4.57 -10.37 2.11
C TRP A 34 4.27 -10.28 3.62
N GLY A 35 3.03 -10.53 4.05
CA GLY A 35 2.69 -10.60 5.48
C GLY A 35 3.35 -11.80 6.17
N VAL A 36 3.45 -12.94 5.48
CA VAL A 36 4.20 -14.12 5.95
C VAL A 36 5.70 -13.81 5.99
N GLN A 37 6.24 -13.10 5.00
CA GLN A 37 7.64 -12.69 5.01
C GLN A 37 7.96 -11.76 6.19
N ILE A 38 7.09 -10.79 6.48
CA ILE A 38 7.23 -9.90 7.65
C ILE A 38 7.20 -10.72 8.95
N PHE A 39 6.22 -11.63 9.08
CA PHE A 39 6.14 -12.51 10.24
C PHE A 39 7.40 -13.36 10.40
N ALA A 40 7.86 -14.01 9.33
CA ALA A 40 9.05 -14.86 9.32
C ALA A 40 10.31 -14.07 9.65
N ALA A 41 10.49 -12.86 9.10
CA ALA A 41 11.63 -12.00 9.38
C ALA A 41 11.72 -11.63 10.88
N ILE A 42 10.58 -11.32 11.51
CA ILE A 42 10.52 -10.96 12.93
C ILE A 42 10.69 -12.20 13.83
N ARG A 43 9.99 -13.31 13.53
CA ARG A 43 9.90 -14.47 14.43
C ARG A 43 11.04 -15.47 14.27
N ALA A 44 11.50 -15.70 13.05
CA ALA A 44 12.50 -16.73 12.73
C ALA A 44 13.79 -16.13 12.15
N GLY A 45 13.69 -15.01 11.43
CA GLY A 45 14.81 -14.40 10.70
C GLY A 45 15.71 -13.50 11.54
N GLY A 46 15.34 -13.18 12.79
CA GLY A 46 16.16 -12.35 13.68
C GLY A 46 16.28 -10.90 13.23
N ALA A 47 15.37 -10.39 12.40
CA ALA A 47 15.44 -9.05 11.82
C ALA A 47 15.47 -7.90 12.85
N LEU A 48 14.98 -8.15 14.07
CA LEU A 48 15.01 -7.18 15.17
C LEU A 48 16.32 -7.14 15.94
N TYR A 49 17.20 -8.13 15.74
CA TYR A 49 18.42 -8.33 16.55
C TYR A 49 19.70 -8.35 15.70
N SER A 50 19.58 -8.33 14.37
CA SER A 50 20.70 -8.38 13.45
C SER A 50 20.54 -7.39 12.31
N ASP A 51 21.53 -6.50 12.16
CA ASP A 51 21.61 -5.54 11.06
C ASP A 51 21.64 -6.21 9.68
N ARG A 52 22.13 -7.46 9.61
CA ARG A 52 22.16 -8.23 8.36
C ARG A 52 20.78 -8.75 7.97
N ALA A 53 19.94 -9.07 8.95
CA ALA A 53 18.61 -9.64 8.72
C ALA A 53 17.52 -8.57 8.58
N ILE A 54 17.79 -7.32 8.96
CA ILE A 54 16.80 -6.23 8.93
C ILE A 54 16.28 -5.95 7.50
N ILE A 55 17.09 -6.21 6.47
CA ILE A 55 16.70 -6.03 5.07
C ILE A 55 15.56 -6.98 4.68
N ALA A 56 15.51 -8.19 5.25
CA ALA A 56 14.43 -9.14 5.00
C ALA A 56 13.08 -8.65 5.55
N LEU A 57 13.09 -7.79 6.58
CA LEU A 57 11.90 -7.13 7.09
C LEU A 57 11.53 -5.91 6.25
N TRP A 58 12.50 -5.06 5.92
CA TRP A 58 12.24 -3.82 5.19
C TRP A 58 11.83 -4.01 3.73
N SER A 59 12.34 -5.05 3.06
CA SER A 59 12.03 -5.33 1.65
C SER A 59 10.52 -5.39 1.36
N PRO A 60 9.72 -6.27 1.99
CA PRO A 60 8.28 -6.31 1.75
C PRO A 60 7.55 -5.04 2.22
N ILE A 61 8.00 -4.42 3.31
CA ILE A 61 7.39 -3.19 3.84
C ILE A 61 7.51 -2.04 2.84
N ILE A 62 8.72 -1.82 2.29
CA ILE A 62 8.96 -0.75 1.33
C ILE A 62 8.11 -0.95 0.07
N VAL A 63 8.02 -2.18 -0.43
CA VAL A 63 7.19 -2.50 -1.60
C VAL A 63 5.71 -2.19 -1.33
N ILE A 64 5.19 -2.62 -0.17
CA ILE A 64 3.81 -2.33 0.24
C ILE A 64 3.55 -0.82 0.33
N VAL A 65 4.48 -0.06 0.92
CA VAL A 65 4.36 1.40 1.04
C VAL A 65 4.37 2.07 -0.33
N LEU A 66 5.28 1.67 -1.22
CA LEU A 66 5.38 2.24 -2.56
C LEU A 66 4.12 1.96 -3.40
N ILE A 67 3.58 0.74 -3.34
CA ILE A 67 2.35 0.38 -4.05
C ILE A 67 1.18 1.22 -3.53
N GLN A 68 1.02 1.33 -2.22
CA GLN A 68 -0.05 2.14 -1.64
C GLN A 68 0.09 3.62 -1.97
N TYR A 69 1.32 4.15 -1.89
CA TYR A 69 1.60 5.52 -2.28
C TYR A 69 1.25 5.76 -3.75
N ALA A 70 1.61 4.85 -4.66
CA ALA A 70 1.25 4.94 -6.07
C ALA A 70 -0.27 4.91 -6.28
N LEU A 71 -1.00 4.03 -5.58
CA LEU A 71 -2.46 3.94 -5.64
C LEU A 71 -3.14 5.24 -5.17
N ILE A 72 -2.69 5.82 -4.07
CA ILE A 72 -3.24 7.08 -3.55
C ILE A 72 -2.97 8.24 -4.52
N ASN A 73 -1.79 8.29 -5.13
CA ASN A 73 -1.49 9.30 -6.16
C ASN A 73 -2.33 9.11 -7.42
N LEU A 74 -2.54 7.86 -7.85
CA LEU A 74 -3.44 7.56 -8.95
C LEU A 74 -4.86 8.05 -8.65
N ALA A 75 -5.34 7.88 -7.42
CA ALA A 75 -6.63 8.41 -6.98
C ALA A 75 -6.72 9.92 -7.17
N ARG A 76 -5.71 10.66 -6.68
CA ARG A 76 -5.64 12.13 -6.80
C ARG A 76 -5.65 12.59 -8.26
N VAL A 77 -4.83 11.97 -9.11
CA VAL A 77 -4.79 12.32 -10.54
C VAL A 77 -6.13 12.00 -11.22
N MET A 78 -6.76 10.88 -10.87
CA MET A 78 -8.08 10.54 -11.42
C MET A 78 -9.16 11.51 -10.98
N GLU A 79 -9.13 12.02 -9.74
CA GLU A 79 -10.04 13.09 -9.32
C GLU A 79 -9.90 14.33 -10.19
N GLU A 80 -8.67 14.76 -10.48
CA GLU A 80 -8.39 15.89 -11.36
C GLU A 80 -8.90 15.65 -12.80
N VAL A 81 -8.67 14.46 -13.35
CA VAL A 81 -9.13 14.10 -14.70
C VAL A 81 -10.66 14.07 -14.80
N PHE A 82 -11.35 13.56 -13.78
CA PHE A 82 -12.81 13.40 -13.79
C PHE A 82 -13.58 14.58 -13.21
N ASN A 83 -12.93 15.52 -12.52
CA ASN A 83 -13.56 16.71 -11.98
C ASN A 83 -13.16 17.96 -12.79
N PRO A 84 -13.92 18.32 -13.85
CA PRO A 84 -13.60 19.46 -14.69
C PRO A 84 -13.66 20.81 -13.96
N GLN A 85 -14.37 20.91 -12.83
CA GLN A 85 -14.44 22.15 -12.04
C GLN A 85 -13.11 22.49 -11.36
N LEU A 86 -12.36 21.48 -10.90
CA LEU A 86 -11.01 21.68 -10.35
C LEU A 86 -10.02 22.14 -11.43
N ARG A 87 -10.17 21.63 -12.66
CA ARG A 87 -9.35 22.09 -13.80
C ARG A 87 -9.65 23.54 -14.16
N LEU A 88 -10.92 23.94 -14.10
CA LEU A 88 -11.36 25.32 -14.41
C LEU A 88 -10.94 26.31 -13.32
N SER A 89 -10.94 25.94 -12.04
CA SER A 89 -10.42 26.81 -10.97
C SER A 89 -8.90 27.01 -11.07
N ILE A 90 -8.14 25.99 -11.49
CA ILE A 90 -6.70 26.14 -11.75
C ILE A 90 -6.42 27.09 -12.93
N LEU A 91 -7.31 27.12 -13.93
CA LEU A 91 -7.18 27.96 -15.13
C LEU A 91 -7.84 29.34 -14.97
N GLY A 92 -8.57 29.57 -13.89
CA GLY A 92 -9.61 30.60 -13.81
C GLY A 92 -9.43 31.67 -12.74
N GLU A 93 -8.39 31.67 -11.90
CA GLU A 93 -8.26 32.67 -10.83
C GLU A 93 -6.80 33.11 -10.59
N GLU A 94 -6.36 34.08 -11.40
CA GLU A 94 -5.89 35.39 -10.89
C GLU A 94 -6.75 36.48 -11.58
N GLU A 95 -8.00 36.66 -11.14
CA GLU A 95 -8.77 37.91 -11.30
C GLU A 95 -9.57 38.20 -10.02
#